data_AF-A0A0Q8D2E9-F1
#
_entry.id   AF-A0A0Q8D2E9-F1
#
_cell.length_a   1.000
_cell.length_b   1.000
_cell.length_c   1.000
_cell.angle_alpha   90.00
_cell.angle_beta   90.00
_cell.angle_gamma   90.00
#
_symmetry.space_group_name_H-M   'P 1'
#
loop_
_entity.id
_entity.type
_entity.pdbx_description
1 polymer ?
#
loop_
_entity_poly.entity_id
_entity_poly.type
_entity_poly.pdbx_seq_one_letter_code
_entity_poly.pdbx_strand_id
1 'polypeptide(L)'
;MVSVAAVDSANVKADFSQFNSAVDIAAPGVDTLSTYPLKNDPLLVGSSSFAAIPVAGSKQTTASAGWVNGGLCQTSSSTWRNKIVICQRGTNTFVDKITKAKSGRALGVVIYNNVAGELRIGMYDANGNPVTTTLPAVGISQADGQTIVANLAGQTATVDATPSVSNTAYQTMSGTSMATPHVSGAAAVVWSAKPTATAAQVRDALLTTAQDIDAAGYDNNTGWGLVQTQSAITELQSP
;
A
#
# COMPACT_ATOMS: atom_id res chain seq x y z
N MET A 1 -24.88 5.46 10.24
CA MET A 1 -23.48 5.37 9.76
C MET A 1 -22.65 4.80 10.90
N VAL A 2 -21.57 4.07 10.60
CA VAL A 2 -20.60 3.58 11.59
C VAL A 2 -19.23 4.08 11.15
N SER A 3 -18.55 4.86 11.99
CA SER A 3 -17.19 5.34 11.76
C SER A 3 -16.18 4.32 12.28
N VAL A 4 -15.22 3.94 11.43
CA VAL A 4 -14.31 2.81 11.70
C VAL A 4 -12.87 3.28 11.83
N ALA A 5 -12.26 3.02 12.98
CA ALA A 5 -10.82 3.20 13.22
C ALA A 5 -10.01 1.98 12.78
N ALA A 6 -8.73 2.21 12.46
CA ALA A 6 -7.78 1.16 12.11
C ALA A 6 -6.83 0.85 13.27
N VAL A 7 -6.67 -0.43 13.56
CA VAL A 7 -5.66 -0.96 14.50
C VAL A 7 -4.73 -1.95 13.81
N ASP A 8 -3.56 -2.19 14.41
CA ASP A 8 -2.62 -3.23 14.00
C ASP A 8 -2.92 -4.59 14.67
N SER A 9 -2.05 -5.58 14.41
CA SER A 9 -2.17 -6.94 14.96
C SER A 9 -1.91 -7.04 16.47
N ALA A 10 -1.37 -5.99 17.09
CA ALA A 10 -1.21 -5.85 18.53
C ALA A 10 -2.36 -5.04 19.17
N ASN A 11 -3.43 -4.76 18.41
CA ASN A 11 -4.56 -3.91 18.79
C ASN A 11 -4.17 -2.45 19.08
N VAL A 12 -3.02 -2.00 18.60
CA VAL A 12 -2.59 -0.60 18.76
C VAL A 12 -3.21 0.22 17.64
N LYS A 13 -3.77 1.38 17.99
CA LYS A 13 -4.33 2.32 17.01
C LYS A 13 -3.25 2.74 16.00
N ALA A 14 -3.59 2.66 14.71
CA ALA A 14 -2.73 3.15 13.64
C ALA A 14 -2.54 4.68 13.73
N ASP A 15 -1.31 5.16 13.51
CA ASP A 15 -0.95 6.59 13.55
C ASP A 15 -1.75 7.42 12.53
N PHE A 16 -2.02 6.88 11.34
CA PHE A 16 -2.81 7.50 10.29
C PHE A 16 -4.32 7.51 10.55
N SER A 17 -4.81 6.70 11.50
CA SER A 17 -6.25 6.63 11.80
C SER A 17 -6.68 7.94 12.44
N GLN A 18 -7.62 8.65 11.80
CA GLN A 18 -8.19 9.88 12.37
C GLN A 18 -8.93 9.57 13.66
N PHE A 19 -8.88 10.50 14.62
CA PHE A 19 -9.49 10.37 15.94
C PHE A 19 -10.40 11.57 16.20
N ASN A 20 -11.63 11.30 16.62
CA ASN A 20 -12.63 12.29 17.00
C ASN A 20 -13.82 11.59 17.67
N SER A 21 -14.75 12.36 18.21
CA SER A 21 -15.96 11.87 18.90
C SER A 21 -16.99 11.21 17.98
N ALA A 22 -16.70 11.05 16.69
CA ALA A 22 -17.55 10.33 15.76
C ALA A 22 -17.03 8.91 15.48
N VAL A 23 -15.82 8.53 15.92
CA VAL A 23 -15.31 7.14 15.82
C VAL A 23 -16.22 6.23 16.65
N ASP A 24 -16.74 5.15 16.06
CA ASP A 24 -17.67 4.24 16.73
C ASP A 24 -16.99 2.94 17.17
N ILE A 25 -16.13 2.37 16.32
CA ILE A 25 -15.56 1.02 16.51
C ILE A 25 -14.23 0.90 15.76
N ALA A 26 -13.37 -0.04 16.18
CA ALA A 26 -12.09 -0.35 15.55
C ALA A 26 -12.06 -1.75 14.92
N ALA A 27 -11.21 -1.92 13.91
CA ALA A 27 -10.93 -3.21 13.27
C ALA A 27 -9.52 -3.26 12.65
N PRO A 28 -9.02 -4.44 12.26
CA PRO A 28 -7.72 -4.57 11.61
C PRO A 28 -7.63 -3.71 10.35
N GLY A 29 -6.66 -2.79 10.33
CA GLY A 29 -6.46 -1.87 9.22
C GLY A 29 -5.00 -1.55 8.94
N VAL A 30 -4.06 -2.19 9.62
CA VAL A 30 -2.62 -2.12 9.33
C VAL A 30 -2.19 -3.46 8.75
N ASP A 31 -1.39 -3.42 7.68
CA ASP A 31 -0.82 -4.60 7.03
C ASP A 31 -1.86 -5.68 6.67
N THR A 32 -3.01 -5.25 6.16
CA THR A 32 -4.11 -6.13 5.76
C THR A 32 -3.85 -6.71 4.37
N LEU A 33 -3.57 -8.01 4.28
CA LEU A 33 -3.47 -8.75 3.03
C LEU A 33 -4.87 -9.02 2.45
N SER A 34 -5.12 -8.59 1.21
CA SER A 34 -6.37 -8.88 0.52
C SER A 34 -6.16 -9.06 -0.98
N THR A 35 -7.20 -9.49 -1.70
CA THR A 35 -7.15 -9.62 -3.16
C THR A 35 -6.89 -8.26 -3.82
N TYR A 36 -6.07 -8.26 -4.85
CA TYR A 36 -5.75 -7.06 -5.60
C TYR A 36 -5.78 -7.38 -7.09
N PRO A 37 -6.47 -6.59 -7.93
CA PRO A 37 -6.72 -6.95 -9.33
C PRO A 37 -5.48 -6.85 -10.22
N LEU A 38 -4.37 -6.30 -9.71
CA LEU A 38 -3.13 -6.13 -10.45
C LEU A 38 -2.05 -7.04 -9.86
N LYS A 39 -1.44 -7.85 -10.73
CA LYS A 39 -0.13 -8.46 -10.50
C LYS A 39 0.87 -7.65 -11.31
N ASN A 40 1.92 -7.19 -10.66
CA ASN A 40 3.03 -6.60 -11.39
C ASN A 40 3.99 -7.72 -11.76
N ASP A 41 4.43 -7.76 -13.01
CA ASP A 41 5.54 -8.64 -13.37
C ASP A 41 6.80 -8.12 -12.68
N PRO A 42 7.60 -9.01 -12.06
CA PRO A 42 8.67 -8.61 -11.17
C PRO A 42 9.75 -7.84 -11.92
N LEU A 43 10.43 -6.95 -11.20
CA LEU A 43 11.73 -6.48 -11.65
C LEU A 43 12.68 -7.68 -11.67
N LEU A 44 13.22 -8.01 -12.84
CA LEU A 44 14.24 -9.05 -12.97
C LEU A 44 15.61 -8.41 -13.03
N VAL A 45 16.57 -8.87 -12.21
CA VAL A 45 17.97 -8.48 -12.29
C VAL A 45 18.84 -9.73 -12.34
N GLY A 46 19.44 -10.01 -13.50
CA GLY A 46 20.04 -11.31 -13.76
C GLY A 46 18.99 -12.43 -13.65
N SER A 47 19.24 -13.42 -12.80
CA SER A 47 18.30 -14.49 -12.47
C SER A 47 17.42 -14.20 -11.24
N SER A 48 17.62 -13.06 -10.57
CA SER A 48 16.87 -12.68 -9.36
C SER A 48 15.58 -11.93 -9.73
N SER A 49 14.53 -12.17 -8.95
CA SER A 49 13.19 -11.59 -9.13
C SER A 49 12.82 -10.77 -7.89
N PHE A 50 12.35 -9.54 -8.11
CA PHE A 50 12.00 -8.60 -7.05
C PHE A 50 10.58 -8.08 -7.24
N ALA A 51 9.84 -7.95 -6.12
CA ALA A 51 8.53 -7.32 -6.14
C ALA A 51 8.68 -5.85 -6.58
N ALA A 52 7.92 -5.47 -7.60
CA ALA A 52 7.98 -4.14 -8.19
C ALA A 52 6.58 -3.60 -8.44
N ILE A 53 6.42 -2.29 -8.32
CA ILE A 53 5.14 -1.61 -8.53
C ILE A 53 5.31 -0.56 -9.63
N PRO A 54 4.60 -0.67 -10.78
CA PRO A 54 4.62 0.35 -11.81
C PRO A 54 4.30 1.73 -11.24
N VAL A 55 5.13 2.71 -11.60
CA VAL A 55 4.91 4.11 -11.25
C VAL A 55 3.70 4.61 -12.03
N ALA A 56 2.71 5.17 -11.33
CA ALA A 56 1.54 5.77 -11.98
C ALA A 56 1.99 6.97 -12.83
N GLY A 57 1.59 6.97 -14.11
CA GLY A 57 2.04 7.94 -15.11
C GLY A 57 3.28 7.50 -15.91
N SER A 58 3.91 6.38 -15.59
CA SER A 58 5.00 5.84 -16.41
C SER A 58 4.52 5.18 -17.70
N LYS A 59 5.41 5.04 -18.69
CA LYS A 59 5.07 4.37 -19.94
C LYS A 59 4.89 2.88 -19.66
N GLN A 60 3.70 2.36 -19.96
CA GLN A 60 3.38 0.93 -19.85
C GLN A 60 4.09 0.16 -20.96
N THR A 61 5.30 -0.29 -20.67
CA THR A 61 6.15 -1.05 -21.58
C THR A 61 7.23 -1.74 -20.78
N THR A 62 7.93 -2.67 -21.43
CA THR A 62 9.10 -3.35 -20.86
C THR A 62 10.38 -2.72 -21.41
N ALA A 63 11.38 -2.52 -20.56
CA ALA A 63 12.74 -2.16 -20.97
C ALA A 63 13.75 -3.10 -20.30
N SER A 64 14.73 -3.57 -21.07
CA SER A 64 15.80 -4.44 -20.57
C SER A 64 17.15 -3.90 -21.01
N ALA A 65 18.06 -3.68 -20.06
CA ALA A 65 19.41 -3.22 -20.30
C ALA A 65 20.30 -3.45 -19.08
N GLY A 66 21.62 -3.30 -19.24
CA GLY A 66 22.51 -3.17 -18.08
C GLY A 66 22.07 -1.99 -17.20
N TRP A 67 22.26 -2.11 -15.89
CA TRP A 67 21.82 -1.08 -14.95
C TRP A 67 22.99 -0.27 -14.36
N VAL A 68 22.67 0.90 -13.83
CA VAL A 68 23.62 1.79 -13.13
C VAL A 68 22.99 2.32 -11.83
N ASN A 69 23.80 2.46 -10.78
CA ASN A 69 23.38 3.11 -9.56
C ASN A 69 23.36 4.64 -9.78
N GLY A 70 22.17 5.23 -9.75
CA GLY A 70 21.98 6.67 -9.87
C GLY A 70 22.01 7.42 -8.53
N GLY A 71 22.18 6.73 -7.41
CA GLY A 71 22.08 7.31 -6.07
C GLY A 71 20.71 7.96 -5.86
N LEU A 72 20.66 9.21 -5.42
CA LEU A 72 19.40 9.96 -5.30
C LEU A 72 18.84 10.43 -6.66
N CYS A 73 19.56 10.26 -7.77
CA CYS A 73 19.15 10.74 -9.09
C CYS A 73 18.85 12.26 -9.12
N GLN A 74 19.67 13.05 -8.44
CA GLN A 74 19.55 14.51 -8.38
C GLN A 74 20.12 15.21 -9.62
N THR A 75 21.07 14.57 -10.29
CA THR A 75 21.73 15.09 -11.50
C THR A 75 21.74 14.01 -12.57
N SER A 76 21.50 14.39 -13.83
CA SER A 76 21.64 13.47 -14.96
C SER A 76 23.10 13.15 -15.24
N SER A 77 23.40 11.93 -15.67
CA SER A 77 24.74 11.52 -16.11
C SER A 77 24.72 10.98 -17.55
N SER A 78 25.79 11.23 -18.31
CA SER A 78 26.00 10.64 -19.63
C SER A 78 26.17 9.11 -19.57
N THR A 79 26.59 8.57 -18.42
CA THR A 79 26.75 7.12 -18.18
C THR A 79 25.42 6.37 -18.10
N TRP A 80 24.30 7.08 -17.99
CA TRP A 80 22.96 6.49 -17.90
C TRP A 80 22.35 6.14 -19.26
N ARG A 81 22.99 6.60 -20.34
CA ARG A 81 22.53 6.36 -21.70
C ARG A 81 22.38 4.86 -21.96
N ASN A 82 21.21 4.47 -22.46
CA ASN A 82 20.88 3.08 -22.78
C ASN A 82 20.98 2.13 -21.57
N LYS A 83 20.79 2.64 -20.34
CA LYS A 83 20.80 1.86 -19.10
C LYS A 83 19.47 1.94 -18.38
N ILE A 84 19.21 0.95 -17.51
CA ILE A 84 18.23 1.09 -16.43
C ILE A 84 18.91 1.86 -15.29
N VAL A 85 18.28 2.93 -14.82
CA VAL A 85 18.83 3.73 -13.70
C VAL A 85 18.10 3.34 -12.42
N ILE A 86 18.86 2.90 -11.41
CA ILE A 86 18.34 2.57 -10.10
C ILE A 86 18.59 3.75 -9.16
N CYS A 87 17.50 4.35 -8.67
CA CYS A 87 17.49 5.52 -7.81
C CYS A 87 17.00 5.15 -6.41
N GLN A 88 17.58 5.74 -5.37
CA GLN A 88 17.04 5.69 -4.02
C GLN A 88 16.02 6.83 -3.83
N ARG A 89 14.91 6.56 -3.12
CA ARG A 89 14.01 7.60 -2.59
C ARG A 89 14.78 8.53 -1.65
N GLY A 90 14.46 9.81 -1.67
CA GLY A 90 15.13 10.78 -0.80
C GLY A 90 14.55 12.17 -0.96
N THR A 91 15.41 13.18 -0.96
CA THR A 91 15.02 14.59 -0.86
C THR A 91 14.38 15.18 -2.12
N ASN A 92 14.76 14.71 -3.31
CA ASN A 92 14.16 15.17 -4.56
C ASN A 92 12.91 14.35 -4.93
N THR A 93 11.99 14.97 -5.67
CA THR A 93 10.70 14.37 -6.04
C THR A 93 10.87 13.19 -7.00
N PHE A 94 9.89 12.29 -7.04
CA PHE A 94 9.90 11.18 -8.00
C PHE A 94 9.88 11.65 -9.45
N VAL A 95 9.14 12.74 -9.73
CA VAL A 95 9.12 13.38 -11.05
C VAL A 95 10.50 13.89 -11.43
N ASP A 96 11.22 14.53 -10.52
CA ASP A 96 12.58 15.00 -10.76
C ASP A 96 13.53 13.83 -11.06
N LYS A 97 13.52 12.76 -10.25
CA LYS A 97 14.35 11.55 -10.48
C LYS A 97 14.15 10.97 -11.89
N ILE A 98 12.90 10.77 -12.28
CA ILE A 98 12.54 10.21 -13.59
C ILE A 98 12.94 11.18 -14.71
N THR A 99 12.79 12.49 -14.48
CA THR A 99 13.20 13.52 -15.44
C THR A 99 14.72 13.52 -15.63
N LYS A 100 15.52 13.44 -14.56
CA LYS A 100 16.99 13.32 -14.66
C LYS A 100 17.42 12.05 -15.37
N ALA A 101 16.78 10.91 -15.08
CA ALA A 101 17.03 9.66 -15.78
C ALA A 101 16.73 9.79 -17.28
N LYS A 102 15.61 10.41 -17.64
CA LYS A 102 15.23 10.70 -19.03
C LYS A 102 16.22 11.64 -19.71
N SER A 103 16.68 12.70 -19.05
CA SER A 103 17.73 13.60 -19.56
C SER A 103 19.06 12.87 -19.77
N GLY A 104 19.39 11.90 -18.92
CA GLY A 104 20.52 10.98 -19.09
C GLY A 104 20.33 9.93 -20.21
N ARG A 105 19.17 9.91 -20.87
CA ARG A 105 18.79 8.96 -21.94
C ARG A 105 18.76 7.51 -21.43
N ALA A 106 18.30 7.33 -20.20
CA ALA A 106 17.97 6.03 -19.64
C ALA A 106 16.86 5.35 -20.45
N LEU A 107 16.79 4.01 -20.37
CA LEU A 107 15.72 3.22 -20.97
C LEU A 107 14.59 2.88 -20.00
N GLY A 108 14.86 2.95 -18.70
CA GLY A 108 13.89 2.71 -17.63
C GLY A 108 14.44 3.13 -16.28
N VAL A 109 13.55 3.20 -15.29
CA VAL A 109 13.89 3.67 -13.94
C VAL A 109 13.37 2.70 -12.89
N VAL A 110 14.21 2.37 -11.91
CA VAL A 110 13.80 1.69 -10.68
C VAL A 110 14.01 2.67 -9.54
N ILE A 111 13.00 2.86 -8.68
CA ILE A 111 13.12 3.69 -7.48
C ILE A 111 12.94 2.80 -6.26
N TYR A 112 13.94 2.69 -5.39
CA TYR A 112 13.80 1.91 -4.15
C TYR A 112 13.55 2.79 -2.94
N ASN A 113 12.77 2.29 -1.99
CA ASN A 113 12.37 3.02 -0.80
C ASN A 113 13.58 3.36 0.10
N ASN A 114 13.44 4.37 0.96
CA ASN A 114 14.44 4.74 1.98
C ASN A 114 13.98 4.41 3.41
N VAL A 115 12.82 3.78 3.53
CA VAL A 115 12.26 3.18 4.75
C VAL A 115 11.76 1.78 4.41
N ALA A 116 11.53 0.95 5.43
CA ALA A 116 10.96 -0.38 5.24
C ALA A 116 9.57 -0.31 4.57
N GLY A 117 9.22 -1.36 3.82
CA GLY A 117 7.94 -1.48 3.13
C GLY A 117 7.96 -1.13 1.65
N GLU A 118 6.84 -1.42 0.98
CA GLU A 118 6.63 -1.19 -0.45
C GLU A 118 6.69 0.30 -0.81
N LEU A 119 7.06 0.60 -2.06
CA LEU A 119 7.06 1.95 -2.59
C LEU A 119 6.05 2.09 -3.72
N ARG A 120 4.92 2.73 -3.42
CA ARG A 120 3.93 3.18 -4.40
C ARG A 120 4.21 4.63 -4.78
N ILE A 121 4.24 4.91 -6.08
CA ILE A 121 4.62 6.22 -6.61
C ILE A 121 3.53 6.73 -7.55
N GLY A 122 3.02 7.93 -7.25
CA GLY A 122 2.28 8.76 -8.19
C GLY A 122 3.15 9.91 -8.69
N MET A 123 3.07 10.22 -9.99
CA MET A 123 3.72 11.37 -10.59
C MET A 123 2.75 12.55 -10.66
N TYR A 124 3.04 13.60 -9.90
CA TYR A 124 2.25 14.83 -9.87
C TYR A 124 3.15 16.06 -10.04
N ASP A 125 2.65 17.10 -10.70
CA ASP A 125 3.32 18.40 -10.76
C ASP A 125 3.17 19.17 -9.44
N ALA A 126 3.73 20.38 -9.38
CA ALA A 126 3.66 21.25 -8.21
C ALA A 126 2.22 21.70 -7.85
N ASN A 127 1.28 21.58 -8.79
CA ASN A 127 -0.13 21.91 -8.61
C ASN A 127 -0.98 20.68 -8.28
N GLY A 128 -0.38 19.49 -8.17
CA GLY A 128 -1.08 18.23 -7.92
C GLY A 128 -1.71 17.60 -9.16
N ASN A 129 -1.43 18.09 -10.37
CA ASN A 129 -1.93 17.46 -11.59
C ASN A 129 -1.10 16.22 -11.93
N PRO A 130 -1.73 15.11 -12.39
CA PRO A 130 -0.99 13.94 -12.85
C PRO A 130 -0.03 14.27 -14.00
N VAL A 131 1.18 13.73 -13.93
CA VAL A 131 2.23 13.88 -14.95
C VAL A 131 2.58 12.51 -15.53
N THR A 132 2.86 12.47 -16.83
CA THR A 132 3.30 11.25 -17.51
C THR A 132 4.77 11.29 -17.95
N THR A 133 5.38 10.13 -18.10
CA THR A 133 6.72 9.97 -18.69
C THR A 133 6.71 8.96 -19.83
N THR A 134 7.74 9.01 -20.64
CA THR A 134 7.97 8.06 -21.75
C THR A 134 8.87 6.89 -21.36
N LEU A 135 9.37 6.87 -20.13
CA LEU A 135 10.16 5.76 -19.59
C LEU A 135 9.24 4.80 -18.81
N PRO A 136 9.43 3.48 -18.92
CA PRO A 136 8.91 2.56 -17.92
C PRO A 136 9.62 2.80 -16.58
N ALA A 137 8.85 2.86 -15.51
CA ALA A 137 9.38 3.06 -14.17
C ALA A 137 8.65 2.22 -13.14
N VAL A 138 9.39 1.70 -12.16
CA VAL A 138 8.83 0.91 -11.05
C VAL A 138 9.39 1.37 -9.69
N GLY A 139 8.58 1.24 -8.65
CA GLY A 139 8.98 1.36 -7.24
C GLY A 139 9.25 -0.02 -6.63
N ILE A 140 10.27 -0.13 -5.78
CA ILE A 140 10.61 -1.37 -5.03
C ILE A 140 10.89 -1.06 -3.55
N SER A 141 10.94 -2.11 -2.71
CA SER A 141 11.25 -1.97 -1.28
C SER A 141 12.69 -1.48 -1.05
N GLN A 142 12.97 -0.96 0.17
CA GLN A 142 14.34 -0.59 0.55
C GLN A 142 15.30 -1.78 0.50
N ALA A 143 14.87 -2.93 1.04
CA ALA A 143 15.69 -4.14 1.14
C ALA A 143 16.06 -4.68 -0.24
N ASP A 144 15.12 -4.70 -1.18
CA ASP A 144 15.36 -5.17 -2.55
C ASP A 144 16.33 -4.24 -3.28
N GLY A 145 16.13 -2.92 -3.18
CA GLY A 145 17.02 -1.95 -3.79
C GLY A 145 18.45 -2.02 -3.28
N GLN A 146 18.63 -2.17 -1.97
CA GLN A 146 19.95 -2.36 -1.36
C GLN A 146 20.59 -3.68 -1.82
N THR A 147 19.82 -4.75 -1.92
CA THR A 147 20.28 -6.06 -2.41
C THR A 147 20.78 -5.96 -3.86
N ILE A 148 20.01 -5.32 -4.74
CA ILE A 148 20.41 -5.13 -6.15
C ILE A 148 21.70 -4.31 -6.24
N VAL A 149 21.74 -3.17 -5.53
CA VAL A 149 22.88 -2.24 -5.59
C VAL A 149 24.17 -2.88 -5.06
N ALA A 150 24.09 -3.68 -4.00
CA ALA A 150 25.25 -4.30 -3.37
C ALA A 150 25.76 -5.52 -4.15
N ASN A 151 24.86 -6.35 -4.69
CA ASN A 151 25.20 -7.72 -5.08
C ASN A 151 25.04 -8.02 -6.57
N LEU A 152 24.33 -7.19 -7.33
CA LEU A 152 23.94 -7.53 -8.71
C LEU A 152 24.54 -6.59 -9.76
N ALA A 153 25.63 -5.90 -9.42
CA ALA A 153 26.33 -5.03 -10.35
C ALA A 153 26.80 -5.81 -11.59
N GLY A 154 26.68 -5.20 -12.77
CA GLY A 154 27.04 -5.82 -14.05
C GLY A 154 25.95 -6.71 -14.66
N GLN A 155 24.87 -7.01 -13.93
CA GLN A 155 23.74 -7.76 -14.48
C GLN A 155 22.82 -6.88 -15.35
N THR A 156 22.00 -7.54 -16.16
CA THR A 156 20.89 -6.90 -16.88
C THR A 156 19.69 -6.75 -15.96
N ALA A 157 19.06 -5.57 -15.97
CA ALA A 157 17.77 -5.34 -15.33
C ALA A 157 16.67 -5.26 -16.39
N THR A 158 15.56 -5.95 -16.15
CA THR A 158 14.33 -5.90 -16.97
C THR A 158 13.22 -5.28 -16.13
N VAL A 159 12.78 -4.09 -16.54
CA VAL A 159 11.71 -3.32 -15.90
C VAL A 159 10.44 -3.50 -16.73
N ASP A 160 9.40 -4.08 -16.15
CA ASP A 160 8.05 -4.06 -16.71
C ASP A 160 7.18 -3.06 -15.94
N ALA A 161 6.71 -2.03 -16.64
CA ALA A 161 5.80 -1.03 -16.07
C ALA A 161 4.35 -1.22 -16.56
N THR A 162 4.03 -2.38 -17.14
CA THR A 162 2.67 -2.75 -17.57
C THR A 162 1.95 -3.40 -16.39
N PRO A 163 0.87 -2.81 -15.87
CA PRO A 163 0.06 -3.49 -14.87
C PRO A 163 -0.62 -4.70 -15.51
N SER A 164 -0.30 -5.91 -15.05
CA SER A 164 -0.96 -7.13 -15.49
C SER A 164 -2.16 -7.40 -14.59
N VAL A 165 -3.34 -7.63 -15.16
CA VAL A 165 -4.49 -8.03 -14.34
C VAL A 165 -4.35 -9.47 -13.89
N SER A 166 -4.65 -9.75 -12.62
CA SER A 166 -4.62 -11.11 -12.08
C SER A 166 -5.83 -11.35 -11.19
N ASN A 167 -6.50 -12.47 -11.41
CA ASN A 167 -7.59 -12.96 -10.57
C ASN A 167 -7.09 -13.74 -9.34
N THR A 168 -5.78 -13.86 -9.16
CA THR A 168 -5.14 -14.58 -8.04
C THR A 168 -4.15 -13.73 -7.27
N ALA A 169 -4.00 -12.45 -7.61
CA ALA A 169 -3.07 -11.56 -6.92
C ALA A 169 -3.63 -11.07 -5.58
N TYR A 170 -2.71 -10.90 -4.64
CA TYR A 170 -2.94 -10.38 -3.31
C TYR A 170 -1.94 -9.27 -3.02
N GLN A 171 -2.34 -8.32 -2.18
CA GLN A 171 -1.47 -7.28 -1.69
C GLN A 171 -1.81 -6.87 -0.26
N THR A 172 -0.77 -6.53 0.50
CA THR A 172 -0.88 -5.93 1.82
C THR A 172 -1.11 -4.42 1.71
N MET A 173 -2.13 -3.91 2.40
CA MET A 173 -2.47 -2.49 2.44
C MET A 173 -2.85 -2.05 3.86
N SER A 174 -2.66 -0.76 4.15
CA SER A 174 -3.03 -0.14 5.42
C SER A 174 -3.98 1.03 5.19
N GLY A 175 -5.00 1.16 6.04
CA GLY A 175 -5.97 2.24 5.99
C GLY A 175 -7.23 1.93 6.80
N THR A 176 -7.98 2.96 7.20
CA THR A 176 -9.35 2.79 7.71
C THR A 176 -10.28 2.18 6.66
N SER A 177 -9.96 2.38 5.37
CA SER A 177 -10.56 1.64 4.26
C SER A 177 -10.35 0.12 4.32
N MET A 178 -9.30 -0.38 4.98
CA MET A 178 -9.06 -1.81 5.19
C MET A 178 -9.74 -2.31 6.48
N ALA A 179 -9.89 -1.46 7.49
CA ALA A 179 -10.67 -1.75 8.70
C ALA A 179 -12.19 -1.81 8.42
N THR A 180 -12.69 -0.92 7.57
CA THR A 180 -14.12 -0.83 7.22
C THR A 180 -14.73 -2.16 6.69
N PRO A 181 -14.12 -2.88 5.73
CA PRO A 181 -14.67 -4.15 5.24
C PRO A 181 -14.70 -5.26 6.30
N HIS A 182 -13.81 -5.23 7.30
CA HIS A 182 -13.90 -6.13 8.46
C HIS A 182 -15.17 -5.86 9.27
N VAL A 183 -15.45 -4.59 9.58
CA VAL A 183 -16.67 -4.20 10.33
C VAL A 183 -17.93 -4.48 9.53
N SER A 184 -17.98 -4.12 8.24
CA SER A 184 -19.17 -4.39 7.42
C SER A 184 -19.38 -5.89 7.18
N GLY A 185 -18.30 -6.67 7.06
CA GLY A 185 -18.36 -8.13 6.99
C GLY A 185 -18.87 -8.74 8.28
N ALA A 186 -18.34 -8.31 9.43
CA ALA A 186 -18.83 -8.71 10.75
C ALA A 186 -20.31 -8.37 10.92
N ALA A 187 -20.73 -7.16 10.54
CA ALA A 187 -22.13 -6.74 10.59
C ALA A 187 -23.02 -7.66 9.74
N ALA A 188 -22.60 -8.03 8.53
CA ALA A 188 -23.35 -8.95 7.68
C ALA A 188 -23.47 -10.36 8.29
N VAL A 189 -22.40 -10.87 8.89
CA VAL A 189 -22.39 -12.18 9.59
C VAL A 189 -23.28 -12.14 10.84
N VAL A 190 -23.20 -11.08 11.64
CA VAL A 190 -24.08 -10.88 12.82
C VAL A 190 -25.54 -10.82 12.38
N TRP A 191 -25.85 -10.05 11.33
CA TRP A 191 -27.22 -9.89 10.84
C TRP A 191 -27.78 -11.19 10.25
N SER A 192 -26.95 -12.01 9.59
CA SER A 192 -27.39 -13.30 9.07
C SER A 192 -27.81 -14.29 10.17
N ALA A 193 -27.29 -14.12 11.39
CA ALA A 193 -27.66 -14.91 12.56
C ALA A 193 -29.05 -14.54 13.14
N LYS A 194 -29.56 -13.34 12.85
CA LYS A 194 -30.93 -12.89 13.17
C LYS A 194 -31.47 -11.97 12.07
N PRO A 195 -31.93 -12.52 10.92
CA PRO A 195 -32.33 -11.71 9.76
C PRO A 195 -33.52 -10.77 10.00
N THR A 196 -34.30 -10.99 11.05
CA THR A 196 -35.41 -10.12 11.47
C THR A 196 -34.97 -8.91 12.28
N ALA A 197 -33.69 -8.85 12.70
CA ALA A 197 -33.15 -7.69 13.39
C ALA A 197 -33.14 -6.45 12.49
N THR A 198 -33.29 -5.28 13.10
CA THR A 198 -33.09 -4.00 12.43
C THR A 198 -31.61 -3.66 12.34
N ALA A 199 -31.24 -2.77 11.41
CA ALA A 199 -29.88 -2.25 11.30
C ALA A 199 -29.38 -1.62 12.62
N ALA A 200 -30.29 -0.97 13.37
CA ALA A 200 -29.97 -0.37 14.66
C ALA A 200 -29.59 -1.44 15.70
N GLN A 201 -30.36 -2.52 15.80
CA GLN A 201 -30.04 -3.64 16.71
C GLN A 201 -28.70 -4.30 16.38
N VAL A 202 -28.38 -4.46 15.09
CA VAL A 202 -27.07 -4.99 14.66
C VAL A 202 -25.95 -4.02 15.02
N ARG A 203 -26.13 -2.72 14.77
CA ARG A 203 -25.16 -1.71 15.17
C ARG A 203 -24.94 -1.74 16.68
N ASP A 204 -26.01 -1.73 17.47
CA ASP A 204 -25.91 -1.70 18.92
C ASP A 204 -25.20 -2.95 19.44
N ALA A 205 -25.54 -4.15 18.94
CA ALA A 205 -24.85 -5.39 19.29
C ALA A 205 -23.35 -5.35 18.95
N LEU A 206 -22.95 -4.75 17.83
CA LEU A 206 -21.53 -4.58 17.49
C LEU A 206 -20.80 -3.62 18.44
N LEU A 207 -21.45 -2.52 18.84
CA LEU A 207 -20.83 -1.50 19.68
C LEU A 207 -20.77 -1.92 21.15
N THR A 208 -21.83 -2.52 21.69
CA THR A 208 -21.89 -2.91 23.11
C THR A 208 -21.02 -4.11 23.43
N THR A 209 -20.67 -4.92 22.43
CA THR A 209 -19.83 -6.11 22.60
C THR A 209 -18.40 -5.95 22.07
N ALA A 210 -18.06 -4.76 21.57
CA ALA A 210 -16.69 -4.45 21.17
C ALA A 210 -15.74 -4.65 22.35
N GLN A 211 -14.55 -5.19 22.04
CA GLN A 211 -13.50 -5.34 23.04
C GLN A 211 -12.81 -3.99 23.21
N ASP A 212 -12.96 -3.38 24.38
CA ASP A 212 -12.21 -2.20 24.77
C ASP A 212 -10.69 -2.49 24.74
N ILE A 213 -9.93 -1.68 23.99
CA ILE A 213 -8.52 -1.92 23.65
C ILE A 213 -7.63 -0.68 23.86
N ASP A 214 -8.18 0.45 24.29
CA ASP A 214 -7.42 1.66 24.60
C ASP A 214 -7.81 2.19 26.00
N ALA A 215 -8.37 3.40 26.10
CA ALA A 215 -8.77 3.96 27.37
C ALA A 215 -10.13 3.39 27.80
N ALA A 216 -10.24 2.98 29.07
CA ALA A 216 -11.44 2.33 29.58
C ALA A 216 -12.74 3.06 29.19
N GLY A 217 -13.63 2.36 28.48
CA GLY A 217 -14.90 2.88 27.96
C GLY A 217 -14.77 3.44 26.54
N TYR A 218 -15.64 4.39 26.19
CA TYR A 218 -15.58 5.04 24.89
C TYR A 218 -14.39 6.01 24.82
N ASP A 219 -13.64 5.93 23.73
CA ASP A 219 -12.58 6.87 23.42
C ASP A 219 -12.61 7.34 21.95
N ASN A 220 -11.99 8.49 21.67
CA ASN A 220 -11.96 9.07 20.32
C ASN A 220 -11.02 8.34 19.35
N ASN A 221 -10.20 7.41 19.85
CA ASN A 221 -9.15 6.70 19.12
C ASN A 221 -9.70 5.42 18.44
N THR A 222 -10.45 4.63 19.20
CA THR A 222 -10.95 3.29 18.85
C THR A 222 -12.46 3.15 19.01
N GLY A 223 -13.14 4.18 19.53
CA GLY A 223 -14.59 4.16 19.76
C GLY A 223 -14.92 3.28 20.96
N TRP A 224 -15.78 2.29 20.76
CA TRP A 224 -16.05 1.23 21.74
C TRP A 224 -15.03 0.09 21.71
N GLY A 225 -14.03 0.16 20.81
CA GLY A 225 -12.94 -0.81 20.71
C GLY A 225 -13.06 -1.78 19.54
N LEU A 226 -12.35 -2.90 19.63
CA LEU A 226 -12.20 -3.88 18.54
C LEU A 226 -13.48 -4.69 18.32
N VAL A 227 -13.95 -4.77 17.08
CA VAL A 227 -15.13 -5.57 16.70
C VAL A 227 -15.03 -7.05 17.11
N GLN A 228 -16.09 -7.57 17.75
CA GLN A 228 -16.18 -8.97 18.21
C GLN A 228 -17.40 -9.68 17.61
N THR A 229 -17.22 -10.31 16.45
CA THR A 229 -18.34 -10.93 15.70
C THR A 229 -19.11 -11.96 16.52
N GLN A 230 -18.42 -12.84 17.27
CA GLN A 230 -19.09 -13.88 18.05
C GLN A 230 -19.89 -13.29 19.22
N SER A 231 -19.33 -12.33 19.95
CA SER A 231 -20.01 -11.67 21.06
C SER A 231 -21.25 -10.92 20.56
N ALA A 232 -21.15 -10.23 19.43
CA ALA A 232 -22.28 -9.53 18.81
C ALA A 232 -23.41 -10.48 18.36
N ILE A 233 -23.08 -11.68 17.85
CA ILE A 233 -24.10 -12.71 17.54
C ILE A 233 -24.83 -13.13 18.82
N THR A 234 -24.08 -13.41 19.90
CA THR A 234 -24.65 -13.85 21.17
C THR A 234 -25.55 -12.77 21.78
N GLU A 235 -25.12 -11.52 21.76
CA GLU A 235 -25.94 -10.37 22.20
C GLU A 235 -27.22 -10.25 21.37
N LEU A 236 -27.10 -10.28 20.05
CA LEU A 236 -28.24 -10.07 19.16
C LEU A 236 -29.29 -11.18 19.26
N GLN A 237 -28.87 -12.41 19.59
CA GLN A 237 -29.74 -13.58 19.76
C GLN A 237 -30.36 -13.69 21.17
N SER A 238 -29.91 -12.88 22.12
CA SER A 238 -30.49 -12.88 23.46
C SER A 238 -31.99 -12.53 23.41
N PRO A 239 -32.83 -13.19 24.23
CA PRO A 239 -34.29 -13.09 24.19
C PRO A 239 -34.83 -11.73 24.62
#